data_AF-A0A8H5ZCE5-F1
#
_entry.id   AF-A0A8H5ZCE5-F1
#
_cell.length_a   1.000
_cell.length_b   1.000
_cell.length_c   1.000
_cell.angle_alpha   90.00
_cell.angle_beta   90.00
_cell.angle_gamma   90.00
#
_symmetry.space_group_name_H-M   'P 1'
#
loop_
_entity.id
_entity.type
_entity.pdbx_description
1 polymer ?
#
loop_
_entity_poly.entity_id
_entity_poly.type
_entity_poly.pdbx_seq_one_letter_code
_entity_poly.pdbx_strand_id
1 'polypeptide(L)'
;MVNTFREQMVCPIVGIGHNAGGTILVSLTLPHPRFLDTLILIDPTIHRHVFAVGYRTTALAPARRRDAWSSRSAAAEDFRRNRYYRKWDERVLQRWLQYGLHSLPTGLYPRHIQKAGTEAQVTHEDASTDAVTLTTKHQEVFPFLLPTFDPHAYPGLSAQLGGPNSVVYAQYTPEAALPGQPFERAESVVAFHMLPYVRPSVLYVFGSKSHYTTCEPTAYKVDLTGVGIGGSGGAAKGRVAEVTVQGVGHLIPMEAVSETAELSVKWLGDEMAAWREKEIVERSEWAYIPDEQKRTISDEYLEALRGEAENRCCTNLETIFV
;
A
#
# COMPACT_ATOMS: atom_id res chain seq x y z
N MET A 1 -16.50 -4.19 12.72
CA MET A 1 -15.16 -4.83 12.78
C MET A 1 -14.45 -4.48 14.08
N VAL A 2 -14.01 -3.22 14.31
CA VAL A 2 -13.28 -2.84 15.54
C VAL A 2 -14.07 -3.14 16.82
N ASN A 3 -15.34 -2.76 16.89
CA ASN A 3 -16.19 -3.03 18.06
C ASN A 3 -16.45 -4.54 18.29
N THR A 4 -16.35 -5.35 17.24
CA THR A 4 -16.57 -6.80 17.28
C THR A 4 -15.31 -7.55 17.70
N PHE A 5 -14.14 -7.10 17.24
CA PHE A 5 -12.85 -7.75 17.47
C PHE A 5 -11.95 -6.94 18.40
N ARG A 6 -12.55 -6.22 19.35
CA ARG A 6 -11.83 -5.26 20.23
C ARG A 6 -10.69 -5.92 21.00
N GLU A 7 -10.85 -7.16 21.44
CA GLU A 7 -9.81 -7.94 22.14
C GLU A 7 -8.62 -8.31 21.24
N GLN A 8 -8.83 -8.40 19.92
CA GLN A 8 -7.81 -8.74 18.93
C GLN A 8 -7.18 -7.51 18.27
N MET A 9 -7.86 -6.35 18.35
CA MET A 9 -7.45 -5.08 17.77
C MET A 9 -7.01 -4.11 18.87
N VAL A 10 -5.95 -4.49 19.58
CA VAL A 10 -5.39 -3.70 20.69
C VAL A 10 -4.62 -2.50 20.14
N CYS A 11 -4.98 -1.30 20.59
CA CYS A 11 -4.30 -0.06 20.23
C CYS A 11 -2.97 0.12 21.00
N PRO A 12 -1.98 0.82 20.42
CA PRO A 12 -2.02 1.46 19.10
C PRO A 12 -1.86 0.47 17.95
N ILE A 13 -2.54 0.74 16.83
CA ILE A 13 -2.40 -0.07 15.60
C ILE A 13 -1.53 0.69 14.60
N VAL A 14 -0.46 0.03 14.17
CA VAL A 14 0.55 0.60 13.26
C VAL A 14 0.41 -0.02 11.88
N GLY A 15 0.38 0.83 10.84
CA GLY A 15 0.45 0.38 9.45
C GLY A 15 1.88 0.41 8.93
N ILE A 16 2.39 -0.71 8.41
CA ILE A 16 3.69 -0.76 7.72
C ILE A 16 3.45 -1.29 6.31
N GLY A 17 3.77 -0.48 5.30
CA GLY A 17 3.45 -0.80 3.92
C GLY A 17 4.61 -0.48 2.98
N HIS A 18 5.00 -1.46 2.17
CA HIS A 18 5.97 -1.29 1.08
C HIS A 18 5.25 -1.19 -0.26
N ASN A 19 5.77 -0.37 -1.20
CA ASN A 19 5.24 -0.26 -2.56
C ASN A 19 3.71 0.02 -2.54
N ALA A 20 2.90 -0.83 -3.17
CA ALA A 20 1.45 -0.74 -3.22
C ALA A 20 0.81 -0.92 -1.84
N GLY A 21 1.46 -1.64 -0.92
CA GLY A 21 1.02 -1.75 0.47
C GLY A 21 0.95 -0.38 1.15
N GLY A 22 1.86 0.54 0.84
CA GLY A 22 1.81 1.90 1.35
C GLY A 22 0.60 2.69 0.81
N THR A 23 0.33 2.57 -0.49
CA THR A 23 -0.86 3.15 -1.15
C THR A 23 -2.16 2.62 -0.52
N ILE A 24 -2.24 1.30 -0.30
CA ILE A 24 -3.40 0.65 0.32
C ILE A 24 -3.63 1.18 1.73
N LEU A 25 -2.58 1.30 2.53
CA LEU A 25 -2.67 1.83 3.90
C LEU A 25 -3.14 3.28 3.90
N VAL A 26 -2.60 4.15 3.04
CA VAL A 26 -3.07 5.53 2.90
C VAL A 26 -4.56 5.56 2.58
N SER A 27 -5.00 4.79 1.58
CA SER A 27 -6.43 4.69 1.22
C SER A 27 -7.30 4.18 2.37
N LEU A 28 -6.81 3.25 3.20
CA LEU A 28 -7.51 2.76 4.39
C LEU A 28 -7.72 3.85 5.45
N THR A 29 -6.79 4.80 5.59
CA THR A 29 -6.93 5.87 6.58
C THR A 29 -8.04 6.85 6.26
N LEU A 30 -8.47 6.97 5.00
CA LEU A 30 -9.47 7.95 4.58
C LEU A 30 -10.87 7.64 5.15
N PRO A 31 -11.44 6.44 4.98
CA PRO A 31 -12.72 6.09 5.61
C PRO A 31 -12.59 5.82 7.12
N HIS A 32 -11.38 5.53 7.61
CA HIS A 32 -11.12 5.16 9.00
C HIS A 32 -9.94 5.95 9.60
N PRO A 33 -10.06 7.28 9.76
CA PRO A 33 -8.93 8.16 10.09
C PRO A 33 -8.36 7.96 11.48
N ARG A 34 -9.08 7.27 12.37
CA ARG A 34 -8.64 6.94 13.74
C ARG A 34 -8.24 5.48 13.91
N PHE A 35 -8.24 4.68 12.84
CA PHE A 35 -7.96 3.24 12.96
C PHE A 35 -6.46 2.95 13.12
N LEU A 36 -5.61 3.67 12.38
CA LEU A 36 -4.16 3.58 12.50
C LEU A 36 -3.66 4.82 13.24
N ASP A 37 -2.75 4.63 14.19
CA ASP A 37 -2.12 5.72 14.94
C ASP A 37 -0.93 6.32 14.18
N THR A 38 -0.18 5.45 13.48
CA THR A 38 0.98 5.84 12.67
C THR A 38 1.20 4.89 11.49
N LEU A 39 1.82 5.42 10.44
CA LEU A 39 2.20 4.71 9.22
C LEU A 39 3.72 4.73 9.01
N ILE A 40 4.26 3.62 8.54
CA ILE A 40 5.61 3.52 7.99
C ILE A 40 5.48 3.11 6.52
N LEU A 41 5.72 4.05 5.63
CA LEU A 41 5.55 3.90 4.19
C LEU A 41 6.92 3.71 3.56
N ILE A 42 7.25 2.48 3.20
CA ILE A 42 8.53 2.09 2.64
C ILE A 42 8.42 2.16 1.12
N ASP A 43 9.06 3.16 0.54
CA ASP A 43 9.09 3.46 -0.89
C ASP A 43 7.71 3.30 -1.57
N PRO A 44 6.67 4.00 -1.07
CA PRO A 44 5.30 3.77 -1.49
C PRO A 44 5.07 4.23 -2.93
N THR A 45 4.26 3.47 -3.67
CA THR A 45 3.83 3.84 -5.04
C THR A 45 2.71 4.86 -5.01
N ILE A 46 3.04 6.09 -4.61
CA ILE A 46 2.14 7.23 -4.56
C ILE A 46 2.75 8.36 -5.38
N HIS A 47 2.06 8.78 -6.42
CA HIS A 47 2.62 9.66 -7.45
C HIS A 47 1.57 10.61 -7.98
N ARG A 48 1.95 11.82 -8.40
CA ARG A 48 1.03 12.79 -8.98
C ARG A 48 0.49 12.37 -10.34
N HIS A 49 1.28 11.58 -11.09
CA HIS A 49 0.95 11.11 -12.43
C HIS A 49 1.46 9.68 -12.65
N VAL A 50 0.84 8.95 -13.58
CA VAL A 50 1.35 7.64 -14.03
C VAL A 50 2.58 7.84 -14.93
N PHE A 51 3.70 7.19 -14.58
CA PHE A 51 4.94 7.25 -15.37
C PHE A 51 5.14 5.99 -16.22
N ALA A 52 5.03 6.13 -17.55
CA ALA A 52 5.10 4.99 -18.48
C ALA A 52 6.35 4.13 -18.35
N VAL A 53 7.53 4.74 -18.17
CA VAL A 53 8.80 4.01 -18.09
C VAL A 53 8.89 3.20 -16.80
N GLY A 54 8.51 3.78 -15.64
CA GLY A 54 8.56 3.11 -14.35
C GLY A 54 7.64 1.89 -14.29
N TYR A 55 6.37 2.05 -14.67
CA TYR A 55 5.41 0.95 -14.60
C TYR A 55 5.68 -0.15 -15.63
N ARG A 56 6.05 0.18 -16.88
CA ARG A 56 6.33 -0.83 -17.91
C ARG A 56 7.57 -1.66 -17.58
N THR A 57 8.66 -1.03 -17.14
CA THR A 57 9.90 -1.76 -16.84
C THR A 57 9.71 -2.72 -15.67
N THR A 58 9.02 -2.26 -14.63
CA THR A 58 8.70 -3.08 -13.45
C THR A 58 7.71 -4.20 -13.77
N ALA A 59 6.72 -4.00 -14.65
CA ALA A 59 5.81 -5.05 -15.11
C ALA A 59 6.48 -6.07 -16.07
N LEU A 60 7.42 -5.63 -16.90
CA LEU A 60 8.08 -6.50 -17.88
C LEU A 60 9.01 -7.52 -17.23
N ALA A 61 9.64 -7.14 -16.12
CA ALA A 61 10.56 -7.99 -15.37
C ALA A 61 9.92 -9.33 -14.93
N PRO A 62 8.80 -9.35 -14.17
CA PRO A 62 8.11 -10.60 -13.82
C PRO A 62 7.49 -11.29 -15.04
N ALA A 63 6.95 -10.55 -16.01
CA ALA A 63 6.32 -11.13 -17.21
C ALA A 63 7.25 -12.03 -18.03
N ARG A 64 8.54 -11.71 -18.07
CA ARG A 64 9.59 -12.46 -18.79
C ARG A 64 10.40 -13.40 -17.92
N ARG A 65 10.21 -13.36 -16.59
CA ARG A 65 10.98 -14.15 -15.65
C ARG A 65 10.63 -15.64 -15.84
N ARG A 66 11.64 -16.50 -15.69
CA ARG A 66 11.40 -17.92 -15.43
C ARG A 66 10.61 -18.06 -14.13
N ASP A 67 9.55 -18.85 -14.19
CA ASP A 67 8.64 -19.07 -13.07
C ASP A 67 8.37 -20.56 -12.82
N ALA A 68 9.09 -21.48 -13.46
CA ALA A 68 9.00 -22.92 -13.23
C ALA A 68 10.39 -23.58 -13.15
N TRP A 69 10.52 -24.57 -12.26
CA TRP A 69 11.74 -25.34 -12.02
C TRP A 69 11.41 -26.82 -11.77
N SER A 70 12.37 -27.69 -12.08
CA SER A 70 12.22 -29.15 -11.89
C SER A 70 12.17 -29.58 -10.43
N SER A 71 12.71 -28.78 -9.51
CA SER A 71 12.65 -29.02 -8.07
C SER A 71 12.82 -27.74 -7.26
N ARG A 72 12.47 -27.77 -5.96
CA ARG A 72 12.79 -26.68 -5.01
C ARG A 72 14.29 -26.39 -4.93
N SER A 73 15.15 -27.42 -5.02
CA SER A 73 16.61 -27.24 -5.01
C SER A 73 17.08 -26.51 -6.27
N ALA A 74 16.57 -26.91 -7.44
CA ALA A 74 16.89 -26.25 -8.71
C ALA A 74 16.42 -24.78 -8.72
N ALA A 75 15.25 -24.50 -8.15
CA ALA A 75 14.78 -23.13 -7.95
C ALA A 75 15.76 -22.35 -7.06
N ALA A 76 16.12 -22.89 -5.89
CA ALA A 76 17.03 -22.25 -4.95
C ALA A 76 18.40 -21.91 -5.54
N GLU A 77 18.99 -22.81 -6.34
CA GLU A 77 20.23 -22.55 -7.08
C GLU A 77 20.08 -21.41 -8.08
N ASP A 78 18.96 -21.38 -8.82
CA ASP A 78 18.68 -20.34 -9.80
C ASP A 78 18.49 -18.96 -9.16
N PHE A 79 17.74 -18.88 -8.05
CA PHE A 79 17.59 -17.64 -7.28
C PHE A 79 18.94 -17.12 -6.77
N ARG A 80 19.79 -17.97 -6.18
CA ARG A 80 21.12 -17.56 -5.69
C ARG A 80 22.06 -17.13 -6.82
N ARG A 81 21.94 -17.73 -8.00
CA ARG A 81 22.72 -17.33 -9.18
C ARG A 81 22.24 -15.99 -9.76
N ASN A 82 20.96 -15.69 -9.65
CA ASN A 82 20.34 -14.51 -10.26
C ASN A 82 20.72 -13.22 -9.53
N ARG A 83 21.29 -12.26 -10.29
CA ARG A 83 21.76 -10.96 -9.78
C ARG A 83 20.70 -10.14 -9.07
N TYR A 84 19.42 -10.30 -9.42
CA TYR A 84 18.30 -9.63 -8.77
C TYR A 84 18.18 -10.01 -7.29
N TYR A 85 18.20 -11.31 -7.00
CA TYR A 85 18.03 -11.84 -5.64
C TYR A 85 19.31 -11.83 -4.82
N ARG A 86 20.49 -11.74 -5.46
CA ARG A 86 21.79 -11.66 -4.75
C ARG A 86 21.93 -10.46 -3.82
N LYS A 87 21.14 -9.41 -4.02
CA LYS A 87 21.14 -8.22 -3.16
C LYS A 87 20.24 -8.38 -1.94
N TRP A 88 19.37 -9.39 -1.92
CA TRP A 88 18.46 -9.60 -0.81
C TRP A 88 19.22 -10.13 0.41
N ASP A 89 18.74 -9.76 1.58
CA ASP A 89 19.16 -10.39 2.83
C ASP A 89 18.86 -11.89 2.77
N GLU A 90 19.83 -12.71 3.19
CA GLU A 90 19.71 -14.17 3.11
C GLU A 90 18.47 -14.68 3.85
N ARG A 91 18.06 -14.05 4.95
CA ARG A 91 16.85 -14.44 5.69
C ARG A 91 15.59 -14.22 4.86
N VAL A 92 15.55 -13.13 4.09
CA VAL A 92 14.44 -12.82 3.17
C VAL A 92 14.44 -13.83 2.02
N LEU A 93 15.60 -14.12 1.44
CA LEU A 93 15.71 -15.13 0.39
C LEU A 93 15.26 -16.52 0.88
N GLN A 94 15.65 -16.93 2.09
CA GLN A 94 15.18 -18.20 2.67
C GLN A 94 13.66 -18.24 2.84
N ARG A 95 13.05 -17.16 3.33
CA ARG A 95 11.58 -17.05 3.41
C ARG A 95 10.93 -17.11 2.04
N TRP A 96 11.52 -16.47 1.02
CA TRP A 96 11.05 -16.52 -0.35
C TRP A 96 11.09 -17.94 -0.93
N LEU A 97 12.17 -18.69 -0.70
CA LEU A 97 12.28 -20.09 -1.12
C LEU A 97 11.31 -21.01 -0.38
N GLN A 98 11.05 -20.72 0.90
CA GLN A 98 10.12 -21.48 1.73
C GLN A 98 8.67 -21.28 1.26
N TYR A 99 8.23 -20.02 1.14
CA TYR A 99 6.82 -19.66 0.99
C TYR A 99 6.42 -19.21 -0.40
N GLY A 100 7.34 -18.73 -1.24
CA GLY A 100 7.03 -18.23 -2.58
C GLY A 100 6.85 -19.33 -3.62
N LEU A 101 7.36 -20.53 -3.35
CA LEU A 101 7.31 -21.67 -4.27
C LEU A 101 6.11 -22.58 -3.99
N HIS A 102 5.36 -22.90 -5.05
CA HIS A 102 4.21 -23.79 -5.06
C HIS A 102 4.52 -25.04 -5.87
N SER A 103 4.07 -26.20 -5.39
CA SER A 103 4.19 -27.45 -6.14
C SER A 103 3.33 -27.42 -7.40
N LEU A 104 3.85 -27.99 -8.47
CA LEU A 104 3.07 -28.27 -9.68
C LEU A 104 2.24 -29.55 -9.52
N PRO A 105 1.10 -29.68 -10.22
CA PRO A 105 0.54 -28.76 -11.22
C PRO A 105 -0.19 -27.56 -10.61
N THR A 106 -0.38 -26.51 -11.42
CA THR A 106 -1.28 -25.39 -11.11
C THR A 106 -2.19 -25.12 -12.30
N GLY A 107 -3.17 -24.21 -12.17
CA GLY A 107 -4.06 -23.85 -13.29
C GLY A 107 -3.33 -23.33 -14.54
N LEU A 108 -2.13 -22.76 -14.41
CA LEU A 108 -1.31 -22.30 -15.54
C LEU A 108 -0.36 -23.37 -16.08
N TYR A 109 0.01 -24.32 -15.23
CA TYR A 109 0.89 -25.43 -15.56
C TYR A 109 0.15 -26.74 -15.25
N PRO A 110 -0.91 -27.06 -16.03
CA PRO A 110 -1.61 -28.33 -15.86
C PRO A 110 -0.68 -29.49 -16.20
N ARG A 111 -0.91 -30.66 -15.61
CA ARG A 111 -0.23 -31.89 -16.04
C ARG A 111 -0.70 -32.17 -17.48
N HIS A 112 0.13 -31.86 -18.46
CA HIS A 112 -0.02 -32.16 -19.89
C HIS A 112 -1.20 -31.49 -20.63
N ILE A 113 -0.93 -30.42 -21.38
CA ILE A 113 -1.66 -30.14 -22.64
C ILE A 113 -0.72 -30.52 -23.79
N GLN A 114 -0.84 -31.73 -24.33
CA GLN A 114 -0.41 -32.00 -25.69
C GLN A 114 -1.55 -31.60 -26.62
N LYS A 115 -1.33 -30.58 -27.47
CA LYS A 115 -2.31 -30.17 -28.47
C LYS A 115 -2.22 -31.10 -29.67
N ALA A 116 -3.03 -32.16 -29.71
CA ALA A 116 -3.23 -33.00 -30.89
C ALA A 116 -4.68 -32.82 -31.37
N GLY A 117 -4.90 -31.92 -32.33
CA GLY A 117 -6.23 -31.66 -32.90
C GLY A 117 -7.18 -30.85 -31.99
N THR A 118 -8.48 -30.95 -32.24
CA THR A 118 -9.58 -30.18 -31.60
C THR A 118 -10.06 -30.75 -30.26
N GLU A 119 -9.49 -31.87 -29.78
CA GLU A 119 -9.91 -32.49 -28.51
C GLU A 119 -8.71 -32.74 -27.60
N ALA A 120 -8.80 -32.27 -26.36
CA ALA A 120 -7.77 -32.48 -25.35
C ALA A 120 -7.93 -33.86 -24.72
N GLN A 121 -6.95 -34.75 -24.92
CA GLN A 121 -6.86 -36.01 -24.17
C GLN A 121 -5.86 -35.86 -23.01
N VAL A 122 -6.29 -36.28 -21.81
CA VAL A 122 -5.46 -36.27 -20.59
C VAL A 122 -4.72 -37.61 -20.52
N THR A 123 -3.39 -37.59 -20.57
CA THR A 123 -2.56 -38.78 -20.26
C THR A 123 -1.99 -38.67 -18.86
N HIS A 124 -2.07 -39.77 -18.12
CA HIS A 124 -1.53 -39.92 -16.77
C HIS A 124 -0.13 -40.54 -16.85
N GLU A 125 0.89 -39.76 -17.19
CA GLU A 125 2.28 -40.18 -16.96
C GLU A 125 2.96 -39.21 -16.00
N ASP A 126 3.62 -39.77 -14.99
CA ASP A 126 4.18 -39.08 -13.83
C ASP A 126 5.46 -38.30 -14.19
N ALA A 127 5.30 -37.15 -14.85
CA ALA A 127 6.38 -36.18 -15.02
C ALA A 127 6.62 -35.40 -13.70
N SER A 128 7.64 -35.83 -12.95
CA SER A 128 8.33 -35.12 -11.84
C SER A 128 7.44 -34.58 -10.70
N THR A 129 7.28 -35.37 -9.64
CA THR A 129 6.55 -35.01 -8.40
C THR A 129 7.10 -33.79 -7.64
N ASP A 130 8.32 -33.34 -7.97
CA ASP A 130 9.04 -32.33 -7.19
C ASP A 130 9.05 -30.94 -7.83
N ALA A 131 8.47 -30.80 -9.04
CA ALA A 131 8.52 -29.55 -9.79
C ALA A 131 7.74 -28.43 -9.10
N VAL A 132 8.25 -27.20 -9.21
CA VAL A 132 7.69 -26.03 -8.52
C VAL A 132 7.60 -24.81 -9.43
N THR A 133 6.70 -23.91 -9.05
CA THR A 133 6.48 -22.62 -9.69
C THR A 133 6.35 -21.51 -8.65
N LEU A 134 6.47 -20.25 -9.04
CA LEU A 134 6.10 -19.12 -8.18
C LEU A 134 4.58 -18.87 -8.23
N THR A 135 4.08 -17.95 -7.41
CA THR A 135 2.81 -17.27 -7.74
C THR A 135 2.83 -16.83 -9.19
N THR A 136 1.71 -16.95 -9.88
CA THR A 136 1.69 -16.78 -11.33
C THR A 136 2.27 -15.41 -11.72
N LYS A 137 3.20 -15.40 -12.69
CA LYS A 137 3.80 -14.15 -13.19
C LYS A 137 2.76 -13.14 -13.68
N HIS A 138 1.57 -13.62 -14.10
CA HIS A 138 0.45 -12.78 -14.50
C HIS A 138 -0.14 -12.01 -13.31
N GLN A 139 -0.38 -12.69 -12.19
CA GLN A 139 -0.85 -12.05 -10.95
C GLN A 139 0.22 -11.16 -10.31
N GLU A 140 1.51 -11.38 -10.59
CA GLU A 140 2.56 -10.41 -10.24
C GLU A 140 2.53 -9.14 -11.10
N VAL A 141 2.08 -9.22 -12.36
CA VAL A 141 2.04 -8.08 -13.29
C VAL A 141 0.85 -7.15 -13.00
N PHE A 142 -0.32 -7.71 -12.70
CA PHE A 142 -1.56 -6.94 -12.58
C PHE A 142 -1.56 -5.86 -11.47
N PRO A 143 -0.87 -6.04 -10.33
CA PRO A 143 -0.69 -4.96 -9.35
C PRO A 143 0.16 -3.78 -9.86
N PHE A 144 0.97 -3.95 -10.91
CA PHE A 144 1.71 -2.84 -11.51
C PHE A 144 0.86 -2.12 -12.56
N LEU A 145 0.17 -2.89 -13.39
CA LEU A 145 -0.61 -2.44 -14.52
C LEU A 145 -1.87 -3.30 -14.60
N LEU A 146 -3.02 -2.72 -14.26
CA LEU A 146 -4.28 -3.44 -14.38
C LEU A 146 -4.57 -3.66 -15.86
N PRO A 147 -4.79 -4.92 -16.30
CA PRO A 147 -5.10 -5.18 -17.69
C PRO A 147 -6.47 -4.60 -18.00
N THR A 148 -6.57 -3.81 -19.05
CA THR A 148 -7.86 -3.52 -19.67
C THR A 148 -8.15 -4.57 -20.73
N PHE A 149 -9.36 -4.54 -21.31
CA PHE A 149 -9.63 -5.35 -22.50
C PHE A 149 -8.58 -5.07 -23.58
N ASP A 150 -7.94 -6.13 -24.09
CA ASP A 150 -6.96 -6.04 -25.17
C ASP A 150 -7.66 -6.27 -26.52
N PRO A 151 -8.01 -5.20 -27.26
CA PRO A 151 -8.70 -5.35 -28.54
C PRO A 151 -7.81 -6.01 -29.61
N HIS A 152 -6.49 -5.99 -29.44
CA HIS A 152 -5.56 -6.63 -30.38
C HIS A 152 -5.46 -8.13 -30.15
N ALA A 153 -5.55 -8.60 -28.90
CA ALA A 153 -5.62 -10.02 -28.59
C ALA A 153 -6.97 -10.66 -29.01
N TYR A 154 -8.06 -9.87 -29.06
CA TYR A 154 -9.42 -10.37 -29.35
C TYR A 154 -10.13 -9.54 -30.44
N PRO A 155 -9.65 -9.56 -31.70
CA PRO A 155 -10.15 -8.66 -32.75
C PRO A 155 -11.63 -8.89 -33.12
N GLY A 156 -12.11 -10.15 -33.08
CA GLY A 156 -13.51 -10.47 -33.37
C GLY A 156 -14.47 -9.91 -32.32
N LEU A 157 -14.10 -10.01 -31.04
CA LEU A 157 -14.86 -9.43 -29.94
C LEU A 157 -14.74 -7.91 -29.92
N SER A 158 -13.56 -7.36 -30.22
CA SER A 158 -13.37 -5.91 -30.37
C SER A 158 -14.29 -5.34 -31.46
N ALA A 159 -14.40 -5.99 -32.62
CA ALA A 159 -15.31 -5.56 -33.68
C ALA A 159 -16.78 -5.56 -33.23
N GLN A 160 -17.20 -6.57 -32.46
CA GLN A 160 -18.56 -6.64 -31.89
C GLN A 160 -18.83 -5.53 -30.87
N LEU A 161 -17.80 -5.08 -30.14
CA LEU A 161 -17.90 -4.01 -29.15
C LEU A 161 -17.76 -2.60 -29.75
N GLY A 162 -17.63 -2.46 -31.08
CA GLY A 162 -17.51 -1.18 -31.79
C GLY A 162 -16.09 -0.78 -32.22
N GLY A 163 -15.12 -1.70 -32.11
CA GLY A 163 -13.73 -1.54 -32.52
C GLY A 163 -12.81 -0.96 -31.42
N PRO A 164 -11.51 -0.75 -31.71
CA PRO A 164 -10.53 -0.27 -30.73
C PRO A 164 -10.83 1.12 -30.15
N ASN A 165 -11.63 1.91 -30.86
CA ASN A 165 -11.99 3.29 -30.48
C ASN A 165 -13.32 3.39 -29.71
N SER A 166 -14.12 2.32 -29.62
CA SER A 166 -15.36 2.29 -28.83
C SER A 166 -15.16 1.75 -27.41
N VAL A 167 -13.93 1.35 -27.09
CA VAL A 167 -13.54 0.76 -25.82
C VAL A 167 -13.86 1.77 -24.71
N VAL A 168 -14.91 1.49 -23.95
CA VAL A 168 -15.60 2.35 -22.95
C VAL A 168 -14.66 2.94 -21.88
N TYR A 169 -13.46 2.40 -21.77
CA TYR A 169 -12.47 2.69 -20.74
C TYR A 169 -11.66 3.99 -21.01
N ALA A 170 -12.00 4.76 -22.06
CA ALA A 170 -11.43 6.08 -22.35
C ALA A 170 -11.90 7.21 -21.39
N GLN A 171 -12.59 6.89 -20.29
CA GLN A 171 -13.12 7.87 -19.35
C GLN A 171 -12.15 8.24 -18.21
N TYR A 172 -11.00 7.60 -18.11
CA TYR A 172 -10.00 7.97 -17.10
C TYR A 172 -9.27 9.25 -17.49
N THR A 173 -8.96 10.08 -16.48
CA THR A 173 -8.20 11.30 -16.71
C THR A 173 -6.77 10.95 -17.16
N PRO A 174 -6.13 11.78 -18.01
CA PRO A 174 -4.78 11.50 -18.55
C PRO A 174 -3.70 11.28 -17.47
N GLU A 175 -3.96 11.73 -16.23
CA GLU A 175 -3.07 11.55 -15.10
C GLU A 175 -3.08 10.12 -14.56
N ALA A 176 -4.21 9.40 -14.70
CA ALA A 176 -4.48 8.07 -14.13
C ALA A 176 -4.33 6.91 -15.14
N ALA A 177 -4.17 7.22 -16.43
CA ALA A 177 -4.01 6.23 -17.49
C ALA A 177 -3.00 6.70 -18.54
N LEU A 178 -2.31 5.75 -19.18
CA LEU A 178 -1.44 6.06 -20.32
C LEU A 178 -2.26 6.00 -21.61
N PRO A 179 -2.38 7.10 -22.38
CA PRO A 179 -3.19 7.12 -23.59
C PRO A 179 -2.81 5.99 -24.57
N GLY A 180 -3.82 5.26 -25.05
CA GLY A 180 -3.67 4.22 -26.09
C GLY A 180 -2.95 2.95 -25.63
N GLN A 181 -2.93 2.65 -24.32
CA GLN A 181 -2.36 1.42 -23.78
C GLN A 181 -3.44 0.50 -23.20
N PRO A 182 -3.32 -0.84 -23.30
CA PRO A 182 -4.30 -1.77 -22.77
C PRO A 182 -4.14 -2.01 -21.25
N PHE A 183 -3.79 -0.96 -20.50
CA PHE A 183 -3.59 -1.02 -19.06
C PHE A 183 -3.68 0.34 -18.37
N GLU A 184 -4.11 0.31 -17.11
CA GLU A 184 -4.32 1.51 -16.28
C GLU A 184 -3.82 1.32 -14.84
N ARG A 185 -3.67 2.44 -14.11
CA ARG A 185 -3.32 2.46 -12.69
C ARG A 185 -3.68 3.78 -12.02
N ALA A 186 -4.93 3.93 -11.59
CA ALA A 186 -5.43 5.17 -10.99
C ALA A 186 -5.08 5.31 -9.50
N GLU A 187 -4.93 4.21 -8.78
CA GLU A 187 -4.91 4.20 -7.30
C GLU A 187 -3.74 4.98 -6.71
N SER A 188 -2.57 4.93 -7.35
CA SER A 188 -1.38 5.68 -6.96
C SER A 188 -1.59 7.20 -7.05
N VAL A 189 -2.36 7.65 -8.04
CA VAL A 189 -2.65 9.06 -8.31
C VAL A 189 -3.77 9.54 -7.40
N VAL A 190 -4.82 8.74 -7.23
CA VAL A 190 -5.89 9.03 -6.28
C VAL A 190 -5.30 9.16 -4.87
N ALA A 191 -4.46 8.21 -4.43
CA ALA A 191 -3.83 8.28 -3.11
C ALA A 191 -2.98 9.54 -2.93
N PHE A 192 -2.27 9.99 -3.98
CA PHE A 192 -1.49 11.23 -3.94
C PHE A 192 -2.37 12.45 -3.64
N HIS A 193 -3.51 12.56 -4.33
CA HIS A 193 -4.46 13.65 -4.10
C HIS A 193 -5.18 13.57 -2.74
N MET A 194 -5.16 12.40 -2.10
CA MET A 194 -5.76 12.20 -0.78
C MET A 194 -4.79 12.38 0.38
N LEU A 195 -3.47 12.51 0.12
CA LEU A 195 -2.46 12.75 1.15
C LEU A 195 -2.80 13.88 2.13
N PRO A 196 -3.39 15.02 1.72
CA PRO A 196 -3.75 16.09 2.65
C PRO A 196 -4.67 15.65 3.79
N TYR A 197 -5.49 14.62 3.59
CA TYR A 197 -6.49 14.18 4.56
C TYR A 197 -5.99 13.06 5.48
N VAL A 198 -4.73 12.62 5.32
CA VAL A 198 -4.15 11.57 6.15
C VAL A 198 -3.97 12.07 7.59
N ARG A 199 -4.71 11.46 8.51
CA ARG A 199 -4.70 11.77 9.95
C ARG A 199 -3.59 11.09 10.77
N PRO A 200 -3.20 9.82 10.55
CA PRO A 200 -2.06 9.26 11.29
C PRO A 200 -0.77 10.02 10.98
N SER A 201 0.20 9.90 11.88
CA SER A 201 1.56 10.30 11.56
C SER A 201 2.18 9.37 10.52
N VAL A 202 3.16 9.85 9.77
CA VAL A 202 3.75 9.10 8.66
C VAL A 202 5.27 9.24 8.64
N LEU A 203 5.96 8.10 8.69
CA LEU A 203 7.35 8.00 8.27
C LEU A 203 7.42 7.50 6.83
N TYR A 204 8.04 8.28 5.95
CA TYR A 204 8.46 7.82 4.63
C TYR A 204 9.89 7.27 4.68
N VAL A 205 10.09 6.08 4.12
CA VAL A 205 11.42 5.46 3.98
C VAL A 205 11.69 5.27 2.49
N PHE A 206 12.56 6.09 1.91
CA PHE A 206 12.89 6.06 0.48
C PHE A 206 14.24 5.38 0.20
N GLY A 207 14.38 4.83 -1.00
CA GLY A 207 15.63 4.25 -1.48
C GLY A 207 16.32 5.21 -2.44
N SER A 208 17.56 5.61 -2.15
CA SER A 208 18.31 6.56 -3.01
C SER A 208 18.49 6.11 -4.47
N LYS A 209 18.39 4.81 -4.76
CA LYS A 209 18.44 4.25 -6.12
C LYS A 209 17.08 3.72 -6.59
N SER A 210 16.00 4.03 -5.89
CA SER A 210 14.66 3.63 -6.33
C SER A 210 14.28 4.40 -7.59
N HIS A 211 13.78 3.66 -8.58
CA HIS A 211 13.27 4.26 -9.81
C HIS A 211 12.05 5.14 -9.54
N TYR A 212 11.26 4.85 -8.50
CA TYR A 212 10.12 5.68 -8.10
C TYR A 212 10.57 7.01 -7.49
N THR A 213 11.61 7.01 -6.65
CA THR A 213 12.26 8.23 -6.13
C THR A 213 12.85 9.08 -7.24
N THR A 214 13.37 8.48 -8.32
CA THR A 214 13.93 9.23 -9.45
C THR A 214 12.88 9.84 -10.38
N CYS A 215 11.68 9.27 -10.44
CA CYS A 215 10.62 9.76 -11.34
C CYS A 215 9.91 11.01 -10.82
N GLU A 216 9.88 11.20 -9.50
CA GLU A 216 9.17 12.31 -8.87
C GLU A 216 9.84 12.70 -7.54
N PRO A 217 10.03 13.99 -7.25
CA PRO A 217 10.54 14.44 -5.96
C PRO A 217 9.76 13.86 -4.78
N THR A 218 10.47 13.32 -3.79
CA THR A 218 9.86 12.74 -2.57
C THR A 218 9.11 13.79 -1.76
N ALA A 219 9.64 15.03 -1.75
CA ALA A 219 9.04 16.19 -1.10
C ALA A 219 7.57 16.40 -1.47
N TYR A 220 7.16 16.10 -2.71
CA TYR A 220 5.75 16.25 -3.11
C TYR A 220 4.79 15.40 -2.27
N LYS A 221 5.21 14.21 -1.86
CA LYS A 221 4.42 13.35 -0.97
C LYS A 221 4.48 13.88 0.46
N VAL A 222 5.69 14.17 0.94
CA VAL A 222 5.95 14.60 2.31
C VAL A 222 5.23 15.90 2.64
N ASP A 223 5.34 16.90 1.77
CA ASP A 223 4.79 18.24 1.97
C ASP A 223 3.27 18.27 1.92
N LEU A 224 2.65 17.37 1.15
CA LEU A 224 1.19 17.27 1.04
C LEU A 224 0.55 16.43 2.14
N THR A 225 1.31 15.60 2.85
CA THR A 225 0.71 14.63 3.77
C THR A 225 0.18 15.30 5.02
N GLY A 226 -1.12 15.10 5.28
CA GLY A 226 -1.80 15.52 6.50
C GLY A 226 -2.01 17.03 6.67
N VAL A 227 -1.73 17.86 5.65
CA VAL A 227 -1.86 19.32 5.75
C VAL A 227 -3.29 19.85 5.54
N GLY A 228 -4.20 18.98 5.09
CA GLY A 228 -5.59 19.32 4.81
C GLY A 228 -6.51 19.19 6.01
N ILE A 229 -7.80 19.45 5.78
CA ILE A 229 -8.84 19.37 6.81
C ILE A 229 -8.90 17.94 7.37
N GLY A 230 -8.83 17.82 8.70
CA GLY A 230 -8.87 16.52 9.37
C GLY A 230 -7.57 15.72 9.32
N GLY A 231 -6.55 16.21 8.61
CA GLY A 231 -5.22 15.62 8.54
C GLY A 231 -4.41 15.80 9.83
N SER A 232 -3.21 15.21 9.85
CA SER A 232 -2.32 15.21 11.03
C SER A 232 -1.70 16.57 11.36
N GLY A 233 -1.76 17.54 10.45
CA GLY A 233 -0.98 18.78 10.49
C GLY A 233 0.39 18.67 9.81
N GLY A 234 0.72 17.50 9.24
CA GLY A 234 1.87 17.29 8.38
C GLY A 234 3.23 17.47 9.04
N ALA A 235 4.25 17.69 8.21
CA ALA A 235 5.63 17.88 8.64
C ALA A 235 5.81 19.09 9.56
N ALA A 236 5.04 20.17 9.35
CA ALA A 236 5.07 21.38 10.17
C ALA A 236 4.66 21.14 11.64
N LYS A 237 3.89 20.09 11.91
CA LYS A 237 3.53 19.65 13.27
C LYS A 237 4.39 18.48 13.78
N GLY A 238 5.45 18.13 13.06
CA GLY A 238 6.30 16.96 13.36
C GLY A 238 5.58 15.63 13.18
N ARG A 239 4.43 15.59 12.49
CA ARG A 239 3.64 14.37 12.29
C ARG A 239 4.03 13.61 11.02
N VAL A 240 4.86 14.20 10.16
CA VAL A 240 5.37 13.56 8.94
C VAL A 240 6.87 13.76 8.86
N ALA A 241 7.60 12.69 8.56
CA ALA A 241 9.03 12.70 8.35
C ALA A 241 9.43 11.82 7.17
N GLU A 242 10.61 12.07 6.59
CA GLU A 242 11.22 11.19 5.60
C GLU A 242 12.65 10.82 5.98
N VAL A 243 13.08 9.63 5.55
CA VAL A 243 14.46 9.16 5.60
C VAL A 243 14.82 8.49 4.29
N THR A 244 16.07 8.61 3.85
CA THR A 244 16.56 8.00 2.61
C THR A 244 17.69 7.01 2.88
N VAL A 245 17.44 5.74 2.55
CA VAL A 245 18.41 4.64 2.62
C VAL A 245 19.38 4.73 1.44
N GLN A 246 20.67 4.83 1.74
CA GLN A 246 21.70 5.06 0.74
C GLN A 246 22.13 3.78 0.03
N GLY A 247 22.32 3.84 -1.28
CA GLY A 247 22.80 2.71 -2.08
C GLY A 247 21.77 1.65 -2.46
N VAL A 248 20.54 1.75 -1.95
CA VAL A 248 19.48 0.73 -2.04
C VAL A 248 18.40 1.12 -3.06
N GLY A 249 17.89 0.13 -3.79
CA GLY A 249 16.82 0.30 -4.76
C GLY A 249 15.42 0.33 -4.14
N HIS A 250 14.42 -0.02 -4.94
CA HIS A 250 13.02 -0.04 -4.51
C HIS A 250 12.70 -1.12 -3.46
N LEU A 251 13.47 -2.22 -3.44
CA LEU A 251 13.23 -3.38 -2.57
C LEU A 251 13.91 -3.21 -1.20
N ILE A 252 13.73 -2.04 -0.59
CA ILE A 252 14.37 -1.69 0.69
C ILE A 252 14.15 -2.75 1.79
N PRO A 253 12.93 -3.27 2.04
CA PRO A 253 12.73 -4.24 3.10
C PRO A 253 13.25 -5.64 2.75
N MET A 254 13.74 -5.85 1.53
CA MET A 254 14.41 -7.08 1.10
C MET A 254 15.93 -6.93 1.09
N GLU A 255 16.45 -5.77 0.71
CA GLU A 255 17.90 -5.49 0.54
C GLU A 255 18.55 -4.92 1.82
N ALA A 256 17.82 -4.11 2.58
CA ALA A 256 18.34 -3.37 3.75
C ALA A 256 17.45 -3.59 4.98
N VAL A 257 17.23 -4.86 5.32
CA VAL A 257 16.30 -5.30 6.38
C VAL A 257 16.61 -4.63 7.72
N SER A 258 17.86 -4.72 8.19
CA SER A 258 18.24 -4.21 9.52
C SER A 258 18.11 -2.68 9.59
N GLU A 259 18.62 -1.97 8.58
CA GLU A 259 18.53 -0.51 8.51
C GLU A 259 17.06 -0.04 8.45
N THR A 260 16.22 -0.70 7.64
CA THR A 260 14.78 -0.41 7.58
C THR A 260 14.12 -0.61 8.94
N ALA A 261 14.45 -1.69 9.65
CA ALA A 261 13.91 -1.98 10.97
C ALA A 261 14.37 -0.96 12.01
N GLU A 262 15.64 -0.57 12.01
CA GLU A 262 16.19 0.44 12.93
C GLU A 262 15.51 1.80 12.75
N LEU A 263 15.37 2.26 11.50
CA LEU A 263 14.66 3.51 11.17
C LEU A 263 13.20 3.46 11.62
N SER A 264 12.54 2.31 11.38
CA SER A 264 11.15 2.09 11.78
C SER A 264 10.99 2.12 13.31
N VAL A 265 11.85 1.42 14.04
CA VAL A 265 11.82 1.35 15.51
C VAL A 265 12.08 2.71 16.13
N LYS A 266 13.01 3.49 15.58
CA LYS A 266 13.29 4.85 16.06
C LYS A 266 12.03 5.71 16.02
N TRP A 267 11.36 5.77 14.88
CA TRP A 267 10.11 6.51 14.72
C TRP A 267 8.99 5.99 15.63
N LEU A 268 8.84 4.67 15.73
CA LEU A 268 7.85 4.07 16.62
C LEU A 268 8.13 4.40 18.09
N GLY A 269 9.37 4.52 18.51
CA GLY A 269 9.72 4.92 19.88
C GLY A 269 9.05 6.23 20.28
N ASP A 270 9.17 7.25 19.43
CA ASP A 270 8.60 8.57 19.65
C ASP A 270 7.06 8.53 19.61
N GLU A 271 6.48 7.85 18.61
CA GLU A 271 5.03 7.74 18.48
C GLU A 271 4.38 6.94 19.62
N MET A 272 5.05 5.90 20.14
CA MET A 272 4.55 5.14 21.29
C MET A 272 4.60 5.96 22.58
N ALA A 273 5.62 6.82 22.74
CA ALA A 273 5.68 7.73 23.87
C ALA A 273 4.53 8.74 23.84
N ALA A 274 4.33 9.40 22.69
CA ALA A 274 3.24 10.36 22.49
C ALA A 274 1.85 9.70 22.65
N TRP A 275 1.67 8.49 22.12
CA TRP A 275 0.42 7.74 22.27
C TRP A 275 0.12 7.40 23.73
N ARG A 276 1.11 6.94 24.51
CA ARG A 276 0.93 6.63 25.94
C ARG A 276 0.56 7.86 26.76
N GLU A 277 1.20 8.99 26.49
CA GLU A 277 0.88 10.25 27.18
C GLU A 277 -0.57 10.64 26.92
N LYS A 278 -1.01 10.63 25.66
CA LYS A 278 -2.40 10.88 25.29
C LYS A 278 -3.36 9.89 25.97
N GLU A 279 -3.00 8.62 26.01
CA GLU A 279 -3.83 7.58 26.60
C GLU A 279 -3.99 7.75 28.11
N ILE A 280 -2.91 8.13 28.81
CA ILE A 280 -2.96 8.47 30.25
C ILE A 280 -3.90 9.65 30.48
N VAL A 281 -3.77 10.72 29.69
CA VAL A 281 -4.64 11.90 29.81
C VAL A 281 -6.10 11.52 29.58
N GLU A 282 -6.42 10.89 28.46
CA GLU A 282 -7.79 10.46 28.14
C GLU A 282 -8.34 9.54 29.23
N ARG A 283 -7.58 8.52 29.66
CA ARG A 283 -8.03 7.65 30.76
C ARG A 283 -8.24 8.40 32.07
N SER A 284 -7.41 9.38 32.40
CA SER A 284 -7.53 10.15 33.64
C SER A 284 -8.77 11.03 33.65
N GLU A 285 -9.14 11.63 32.51
CA GLU A 285 -10.37 12.41 32.33
C GLU A 285 -11.61 11.51 32.58
N TRP A 286 -11.55 10.26 32.13
CA TRP A 286 -12.65 9.30 32.28
C TRP A 286 -12.58 8.47 33.58
N ALA A 287 -11.49 8.53 34.35
CA ALA A 287 -11.23 7.61 35.46
C ALA A 287 -12.25 7.73 36.60
N TYR A 288 -12.71 8.95 36.86
CA TYR A 288 -13.62 9.26 37.97
C TYR A 288 -15.09 9.35 37.54
N ILE A 289 -15.38 9.14 36.26
CA ILE A 289 -16.75 9.14 35.73
C ILE A 289 -17.33 7.73 35.91
N PRO A 290 -18.50 7.57 36.57
CA PRO A 290 -19.21 6.30 36.65
C PRO A 290 -19.51 5.71 35.27
N ASP A 291 -19.43 4.39 35.13
CA ASP A 291 -19.55 3.72 33.83
C ASP A 291 -20.92 3.94 33.15
N GLU A 292 -21.98 4.12 33.94
CA GLU A 292 -23.31 4.48 33.44
C GLU A 292 -23.30 5.84 32.77
N GLN A 293 -22.62 6.83 33.38
CA GLN A 293 -22.54 8.20 32.87
C GLN A 293 -21.71 8.29 31.59
N LYS A 294 -20.70 7.43 31.42
CA LYS A 294 -19.92 7.32 30.17
C LYS A 294 -20.75 6.87 28.96
N ARG A 295 -21.95 6.32 29.20
CA ARG A 295 -22.86 5.79 28.16
C ARG A 295 -24.00 6.75 27.86
N THR A 296 -24.06 7.88 28.55
CA THR A 296 -25.10 8.90 28.40
C THR A 296 -24.47 10.24 28.03
N ILE A 297 -25.24 11.12 27.41
CA ILE A 297 -24.84 12.52 27.22
C ILE A 297 -25.17 13.32 28.49
N SER A 298 -24.35 14.31 28.83
CA SER A 298 -24.61 15.19 29.98
C SER A 298 -25.68 16.23 29.64
N ASP A 299 -26.25 16.85 30.67
CA ASP A 299 -27.23 17.94 30.49
C ASP A 299 -26.58 19.15 29.81
N GLU A 300 -25.32 19.50 30.13
CA GLU A 300 -24.58 20.58 29.45
C GLU A 300 -24.36 20.26 27.97
N TYR A 301 -24.11 18.99 27.64
CA TYR A 301 -24.00 18.57 26.24
C TYR A 301 -25.34 18.72 25.51
N LEU A 302 -26.46 18.40 26.18
CA LEU A 302 -27.81 18.62 25.65
C LEU A 302 -28.13 20.10 25.45
N GLU A 303 -27.78 20.96 26.41
CA GLU A 303 -27.94 22.41 26.30
C GLU A 303 -27.11 22.99 25.15
N ALA A 304 -25.86 22.54 24.99
CA ALA A 304 -25.00 22.90 23.87
C ALA A 304 -25.62 22.47 22.52
N LEU A 305 -26.20 21.28 22.44
CA LEU A 305 -26.92 20.82 21.25
C LEU A 305 -28.17 21.64 20.93
N ARG A 306 -28.86 22.16 21.96
CA ARG A 306 -30.04 23.02 21.78
C ARG A 306 -29.68 24.45 21.39
N GLY A 307 -28.41 24.83 21.46
CA GLY A 307 -27.97 26.22 21.32
C GLY A 307 -28.37 27.10 22.51
N GLU A 308 -28.72 26.48 23.64
CA GLU A 308 -29.12 27.14 24.89
C GLU A 308 -27.91 27.40 25.81
N ALA A 309 -26.72 26.91 25.44
CA ALA A 309 -25.47 27.23 26.11
C ALA A 309 -25.26 28.76 26.10
N GLU A 310 -25.54 29.39 27.24
CA GLU A 310 -25.41 30.83 27.43
C GLU A 310 -24.10 31.34 26.85
N ASN A 311 -24.18 32.44 26.10
CA ASN A 311 -23.06 33.25 25.58
C ASN A 311 -22.13 33.73 26.71
N ARG A 312 -21.37 32.84 27.34
CA ARG A 312 -20.40 33.17 28.40
C ARG A 312 -19.04 33.59 27.84
N CYS A 313 -18.84 33.57 26.51
CA CYS A 313 -17.53 33.82 25.90
C CYS A 313 -17.40 35.17 25.15
N CYS A 314 -18.48 35.94 24.94
CA CYS A 314 -18.44 37.10 24.03
C CYS A 314 -18.60 38.49 24.69
N THR A 315 -18.56 38.62 26.02
CA THR A 315 -18.87 39.90 26.70
C THR A 315 -17.71 40.68 27.29
N ASN A 316 -16.43 40.36 27.00
CA ASN A 316 -15.28 41.10 27.57
C ASN A 316 -14.26 41.64 26.56
N LEU A 317 -14.63 41.91 25.30
CA LEU A 317 -13.70 42.48 24.30
C LEU A 317 -14.07 43.86 23.75
N GLU A 318 -14.97 44.61 24.41
CA GLU A 318 -15.25 45.99 24.04
C GLU A 318 -15.26 46.93 25.25
N THR A 319 -14.10 47.21 25.87
CA THR A 319 -13.81 48.54 26.47
C THR A 319 -12.32 48.71 26.78
N ILE A 320 -11.43 48.77 25.79
CA ILE A 320 -10.16 49.53 25.91
C ILE A 320 -9.83 50.11 24.53
N PHE A 321 -10.45 51.25 24.21
CA PHE A 321 -9.91 52.29 23.31
C PHE A 321 -10.81 53.53 23.46
N VAL A 322 -10.51 54.36 24.48
CA VAL A 322 -10.32 55.82 24.44
C VAL A 322 -9.51 56.19 25.67
#